data_AF-A0A2M7W419-F1
#
_entry.id   AF-A0A2M7W419-F1
#
_cell.length_a   1.000
_cell.length_b   1.000
_cell.length_c   1.000
_cell.angle_alpha   90.00
_cell.angle_beta   90.00
_cell.angle_gamma   90.00
#
_symmetry.space_group_name_H-M   'P 1'
#
loop_
_entity.id
_entity.type
_entity.pdbx_description
1 polymer ?
#
loop_
_entity_poly.entity_id
_entity_poly.type
_entity_poly.pdbx_seq_one_letter_code
_entity_poly.pdbx_strand_id
1 'polypeptide(L)'
;MQQASRSGKQNIVEGISEISTSLQINLVAVSKASYLEFLEDYKDYLSRNRFKVWDKNDPSLSVIRFSSTTYQTYLTYKILPISIKKLLTQPESFCNLMITLLNQETYIMLDKFVKTLESQFIKTGGYGENLTKKRLDFRRKKQ
;
A
#
# COMPACT_ATOMS: atom_id res chain seq x y z
N MET A 1 -3.90 13.81 -7.49
CA MET A 1 -2.72 12.96 -7.82
C MET A 1 -1.54 13.14 -6.87
N GLN A 2 -0.83 14.28 -6.87
CA GLN A 2 0.39 14.43 -6.06
C GLN A 2 0.14 14.41 -4.54
N GLN A 3 -0.96 15.03 -4.10
CA GLN A 3 -1.34 15.07 -2.67
C GLN A 3 -1.73 13.68 -2.16
N ALA A 4 -2.62 12.98 -2.87
CA ALA A 4 -3.03 11.62 -2.55
C ALA A 4 -1.83 10.65 -2.45
N SER A 5 -0.89 10.73 -3.41
CA SER A 5 0.35 9.94 -3.38
C SER A 5 1.23 10.25 -2.16
N ARG A 6 1.40 11.53 -1.80
CA ARG A 6 2.19 11.93 -0.62
C ARG A 6 1.51 11.50 0.68
N SER A 7 0.21 11.74 0.79
CA SER A 7 -0.61 11.40 1.95
C SER A 7 -0.63 9.89 2.23
N GLY A 8 -0.82 9.07 1.19
CA GLY A 8 -0.79 7.61 1.34
C GLY A 8 0.53 7.12 1.95
N LYS A 9 1.65 7.53 1.36
CA LYS A 9 2.99 7.19 1.90
C LYS A 9 3.18 7.67 3.34
N GLN A 10 2.80 8.92 3.64
CA GLN A 10 2.98 9.53 4.96
C GLN A 10 2.21 8.75 6.04
N ASN A 11 0.94 8.43 5.78
CA ASN A 11 0.09 7.70 6.71
C ASN A 11 0.62 6.28 7.02
N ILE A 12 1.29 5.62 6.07
CA ILE A 12 1.96 4.33 6.34
C ILE A 12 3.15 4.52 7.29
N VAL A 13 3.99 5.53 7.04
CA VAL A 13 5.18 5.80 7.87
C VAL A 13 4.78 6.22 9.28
N GLU A 14 3.76 7.07 9.40
CA GLU A 14 3.18 7.48 10.68
C GLU A 14 2.59 6.27 11.39
N GLY A 15 1.78 5.46 10.71
CA GLY A 15 1.17 4.25 11.28
C GLY A 15 2.19 3.24 11.80
N ILE A 16 3.32 3.03 11.11
CA ILE A 16 4.39 2.13 11.59
C ILE A 16 5.09 2.68 12.84
N SER A 17 5.16 4.01 12.96
CA SER A 17 5.79 4.69 14.10
C SER A 17 4.85 4.81 15.31
N GLU A 18 3.56 4.53 15.13
CA GLU A 18 2.56 4.63 16.18
C GLU A 18 2.63 3.48 17.19
N ILE A 19 2.48 3.85 18.47
CA ILE A 19 2.50 2.91 19.59
C ILE A 19 1.11 2.30 19.81
N SER A 20 0.06 3.08 19.52
CA SER A 20 -1.31 2.62 19.67
C SER A 20 -1.72 1.82 18.44
N THR A 21 -1.99 0.53 18.63
CA THR A 21 -2.47 -0.36 17.56
C THR A 21 -3.76 0.15 16.90
N SER A 22 -4.65 0.80 17.65
CA SER A 22 -5.88 1.37 17.08
C SER A 22 -5.60 2.56 16.16
N LEU A 23 -4.65 3.43 16.54
CA LEU A 23 -4.26 4.57 15.72
C LEU A 23 -3.48 4.10 14.48
N GLN A 24 -2.63 3.09 14.65
CA GLN A 24 -1.93 2.43 13.56
C GLN A 24 -2.91 1.84 12.53
N ILE A 25 -3.95 1.11 12.96
CA ILE A 25 -5.00 0.61 12.06
C ILE A 25 -5.71 1.76 11.33
N ASN A 26 -6.06 2.82 12.06
CA ASN A 26 -6.73 3.98 11.46
C ASN A 26 -5.84 4.67 10.40
N LEU A 27 -4.57 4.92 10.68
CA LEU A 27 -3.65 5.55 9.73
C LEU A 27 -3.46 4.69 8.47
N VAL A 28 -3.36 3.37 8.62
CA VAL A 28 -3.31 2.45 7.48
C VAL A 28 -4.59 2.51 6.66
N ALA A 29 -5.76 2.60 7.31
CA ALA A 29 -7.04 2.75 6.62
C ALA A 29 -7.13 4.09 5.86
N VAL A 30 -6.65 5.19 6.45
CA VAL A 30 -6.57 6.49 5.75
C VAL A 30 -5.60 6.40 4.57
N SER A 31 -4.45 5.74 4.73
CA SER A 31 -3.54 5.49 3.59
C SER A 31 -4.22 4.74 2.46
N LYS A 32 -5.02 3.72 2.77
CA LYS A 32 -5.77 2.95 1.78
C LYS A 32 -6.75 3.86 1.02
N ALA A 33 -7.46 4.72 1.73
CA ALA A 33 -8.37 5.69 1.13
C ALA A 33 -7.64 6.65 0.18
N SER A 34 -6.50 7.21 0.61
CA SER A 34 -5.67 8.08 -0.24
C SER A 34 -5.18 7.39 -1.52
N TYR A 35 -4.85 6.10 -1.46
CA TYR A 35 -4.45 5.36 -2.66
C TYR A 35 -5.62 4.98 -3.57
N LEU A 36 -6.81 4.76 -3.03
CA LEU A 36 -8.02 4.57 -3.84
C LEU A 36 -8.37 5.87 -4.59
N GLU A 37 -8.25 7.03 -3.94
CA GLU A 37 -8.38 8.33 -4.60
C GLU A 37 -7.33 8.48 -5.72
N PHE A 38 -6.07 8.13 -5.45
CA PHE A 38 -5.02 8.18 -6.46
C PHE A 38 -5.26 7.23 -7.63
N LEU A 39 -5.89 6.09 -7.39
CA LEU A 39 -6.29 5.14 -8.42
C LEU A 39 -7.41 5.70 -9.30
N GLU A 40 -8.42 6.34 -8.71
CA GLU A 40 -9.48 7.01 -9.46
C GLU A 40 -8.93 8.17 -10.28
N ASP A 41 -7.96 8.94 -9.78
CA ASP A 41 -7.28 9.98 -10.57
C ASP A 41 -6.66 9.45 -11.87
N TYR A 42 -6.04 8.25 -11.83
CA TYR A 42 -5.46 7.63 -13.03
C TYR A 42 -6.54 7.15 -14.00
N LYS A 43 -7.65 6.60 -13.50
CA LYS A 43 -8.80 6.23 -14.35
C LYS A 43 -9.41 7.46 -15.01
N ASP A 44 -9.55 8.55 -14.27
CA ASP A 44 -10.00 9.85 -14.78
C ASP A 44 -9.08 10.37 -15.89
N TYR A 45 -7.76 10.29 -15.69
CA TYR A 45 -6.79 10.67 -16.71
C TYR A 45 -6.93 9.82 -17.99
N LEU A 46 -7.09 8.50 -17.87
CA LEU A 46 -7.33 7.62 -19.02
C LEU A 46 -8.64 7.99 -19.74
N SER A 47 -9.71 8.22 -18.98
CA SER A 47 -11.02 8.60 -19.52
C SER A 47 -10.97 9.92 -20.29
N ARG A 48 -10.38 10.97 -19.72
CA ARG A 48 -10.23 12.30 -20.36
C ARG A 48 -9.46 12.24 -21.67
N ASN A 49 -8.47 11.35 -21.77
CA ASN A 49 -7.64 11.18 -22.97
C ASN A 49 -8.15 10.08 -23.92
N ARG A 50 -9.31 9.47 -23.64
CA ARG A 50 -9.90 8.36 -24.42
C ARG A 50 -8.98 7.13 -24.52
N PHE A 51 -8.13 6.93 -23.53
CA PHE A 51 -7.31 5.74 -23.41
C PHE A 51 -8.08 4.60 -22.74
N LYS A 52 -7.73 3.36 -23.09
CA LYS A 52 -8.41 2.18 -22.56
C LYS A 52 -7.83 1.79 -21.19
N VAL A 53 -8.71 1.47 -20.25
CA VAL A 53 -8.32 0.78 -19.01
C VAL A 53 -8.15 -0.71 -19.33
N TRP A 54 -7.00 -1.26 -19.00
CA TRP A 54 -6.68 -2.67 -19.25
C TRP A 54 -7.42 -3.57 -18.26
N ASP A 55 -7.93 -4.71 -18.75
CA ASP A 55 -8.54 -5.72 -17.89
C ASP A 55 -7.44 -6.48 -17.11
N LYS A 56 -7.79 -7.07 -15.97
CA LYS A 56 -6.86 -7.83 -15.11
C LYS A 56 -6.13 -8.96 -15.85
N ASN A 57 -6.75 -9.50 -16.92
CA ASN A 57 -6.21 -10.60 -17.72
C ASN A 57 -5.56 -10.12 -19.03
N ASP A 58 -5.35 -8.82 -19.21
CA ASP A 58 -4.71 -8.30 -20.42
C ASP A 58 -3.26 -8.85 -20.56
N PRO A 59 -2.88 -9.42 -21.70
CA PRO A 59 -1.52 -9.91 -21.94
C PRO A 59 -0.45 -8.84 -21.70
N SER A 60 -0.78 -7.57 -21.91
CA SER A 60 0.12 -6.43 -21.67
C SER A 60 0.48 -6.27 -20.19
N LEU A 61 -0.40 -6.73 -19.28
CA LEU A 61 -0.15 -6.78 -17.84
C LEU A 61 0.77 -7.94 -17.44
N SER A 62 0.94 -8.97 -18.27
CA SER A 62 1.84 -10.10 -17.94
C SER A 62 3.31 -9.65 -17.84
N VAL A 63 3.70 -8.67 -18.65
CA VAL A 63 5.01 -8.03 -18.62
C VAL A 63 5.18 -7.15 -17.37
N ILE A 64 4.07 -6.65 -16.83
CA ILE A 64 4.01 -5.76 -15.66
C ILE A 64 4.01 -6.53 -14.34
N ARG A 65 3.49 -7.76 -14.32
CA ARG A 65 3.61 -8.65 -13.17
C ARG A 65 5.10 -8.99 -13.03
N PHE A 66 5.80 -8.10 -12.32
CA PHE A 66 7.23 -8.13 -12.11
C PHE A 66 7.58 -9.54 -11.64
N SER A 67 8.12 -10.36 -12.54
CA SER A 67 8.52 -11.70 -12.14
C SER A 67 9.72 -11.52 -11.21
N SER A 68 9.85 -12.40 -10.22
CA SER A 68 11.03 -12.42 -9.35
C SER A 68 12.34 -12.42 -10.15
N THR A 69 12.30 -13.02 -11.34
CA THR A 69 13.38 -13.04 -12.33
C THR A 69 13.76 -11.64 -12.80
N THR A 70 12.78 -10.80 -13.16
CA THR A 70 13.04 -9.42 -13.64
C THR A 70 13.71 -8.54 -12.57
N TYR A 71 13.33 -8.72 -11.31
CA TYR A 71 13.95 -8.01 -10.17
C TYR A 71 15.40 -8.40 -9.96
N GLN A 72 15.70 -9.71 -10.02
CA GLN A 72 17.08 -10.18 -9.95
C GLN A 72 17.92 -9.65 -11.10
N THR A 73 17.40 -9.69 -12.34
CA THR A 73 18.13 -9.16 -13.51
C THR A 73 18.41 -7.66 -13.39
N TYR A 74 17.46 -6.87 -12.86
CA TYR A 74 17.68 -5.44 -12.61
C TYR A 74 18.76 -5.21 -11.55
N LEU A 75 18.76 -5.95 -10.44
CA LEU A 75 19.79 -5.80 -9.40
C LEU A 75 21.19 -6.16 -9.91
N THR A 76 21.30 -7.18 -10.74
CA THR A 76 22.58 -7.64 -11.30
C THR A 76 23.13 -6.70 -12.36
N TYR A 77 22.29 -6.27 -13.31
CA TYR A 77 22.76 -5.54 -14.50
C TYR A 77 22.40 -4.05 -14.51
N LYS A 78 21.61 -3.57 -13.54
CA LYS A 78 21.02 -2.21 -13.50
C LYS A 78 20.32 -1.79 -14.79
N ILE A 79 19.95 -2.75 -15.64
CA ILE A 79 19.27 -2.51 -16.92
C ILE A 79 17.82 -2.93 -16.74
N LEU A 80 16.91 -2.00 -17.01
CA LEU A 80 15.50 -2.30 -17.13
C LEU A 80 15.25 -2.98 -18.49
N PRO A 81 14.52 -4.10 -18.54
CA PRO A 81 14.08 -4.71 -19.79
C PRO A 81 13.46 -3.67 -20.75
N ILE A 82 13.77 -3.79 -22.04
CA ILE A 82 13.28 -2.87 -23.09
C ILE A 82 11.75 -2.75 -23.05
N SER A 83 11.06 -3.85 -22.75
CA SER A 83 9.60 -3.90 -22.60
C SER A 83 9.10 -2.95 -21.51
N ILE A 84 9.81 -2.87 -20.38
CA ILE A 84 9.46 -1.94 -19.28
C ILE A 84 9.76 -0.51 -19.68
N LYS A 85 10.88 -0.24 -20.36
CA LYS A 85 11.21 1.10 -20.83
C LYS A 85 10.15 1.66 -21.77
N LYS A 86 9.68 0.85 -22.73
CA LYS A 86 8.60 1.22 -23.66
C LYS A 86 7.29 1.52 -22.92
N LEU A 87 6.99 0.74 -21.88
CA LEU A 87 5.82 0.90 -21.05
C LEU A 87 5.83 2.23 -20.26
N LEU A 88 7.01 2.67 -19.81
CA LEU A 88 7.20 3.94 -19.11
C LEU A 88 7.14 5.16 -20.04
N THR A 89 7.28 4.95 -21.35
CA THR A 89 7.31 6.05 -22.34
C THR A 89 5.89 6.43 -22.79
N GLN A 90 4.96 5.48 -22.82
CA GLN A 90 3.59 5.71 -23.28
C GLN A 90 2.65 6.07 -22.11
N PRO A 91 1.90 7.18 -22.19
CA PRO A 91 1.07 7.64 -21.07
C PRO A 91 -0.05 6.64 -20.72
N GLU A 92 -0.66 5.99 -21.71
CA GLU A 92 -1.66 4.95 -21.49
C GLU A 92 -1.08 3.75 -20.73
N SER A 93 0.06 3.24 -21.18
CA SER A 93 0.71 2.08 -20.57
C SER A 93 1.20 2.39 -19.15
N PHE A 94 1.71 3.61 -18.93
CA PHE A 94 2.10 4.07 -17.60
C PHE A 94 0.91 4.16 -16.64
N CYS A 95 -0.22 4.72 -17.07
CA CYS A 95 -1.41 4.82 -16.21
C CYS A 95 -1.98 3.44 -15.87
N ASN A 96 -2.04 2.52 -16.84
CA ASN A 96 -2.50 1.15 -16.60
C ASN A 96 -1.54 0.35 -15.69
N LEU A 97 -0.23 0.58 -15.82
CA LEU A 97 0.77 0.08 -14.86
C LEU A 97 0.47 0.58 -13.46
N MET A 98 0.30 1.89 -13.29
CA MET A 98 0.05 2.50 -11.99
C MET A 98 -1.25 2.00 -11.36
N ILE A 99 -2.33 1.86 -12.13
CA ILE A 99 -3.59 1.27 -11.66
C ILE A 99 -3.37 -0.16 -11.16
N THR A 100 -2.58 -0.96 -11.86
CA THR A 100 -2.28 -2.34 -11.46
C THR A 100 -1.49 -2.39 -10.16
N LEU A 101 -0.47 -1.55 -10.02
CA LEU A 101 0.35 -1.46 -8.81
C LEU A 101 -0.47 -0.96 -7.61
N LEU A 102 -1.29 0.08 -7.80
CA LEU A 102 -2.17 0.61 -6.76
C LEU A 102 -3.20 -0.43 -6.31
N ASN A 103 -3.77 -1.20 -7.23
CA ASN A 103 -4.65 -2.32 -6.89
C ASN A 103 -3.92 -3.39 -6.06
N GLN A 104 -2.66 -3.71 -6.40
CA GLN A 104 -1.87 -4.64 -5.60
C GLN A 104 -1.57 -4.09 -4.20
N GLU A 105 -1.18 -2.82 -4.09
CA GLU A 105 -0.89 -2.19 -2.81
C GLU A 105 -2.13 -2.14 -1.90
N THR A 106 -3.24 -1.63 -2.43
CA THR A 106 -4.50 -1.46 -1.68
C THR A 106 -5.14 -2.78 -1.26
N TYR A 107 -5.34 -3.71 -2.20
CA TYR A 107 -6.10 -4.95 -1.94
C TYR A 107 -5.25 -6.10 -1.41
N ILE A 108 -3.95 -6.16 -1.75
CA ILE A 108 -3.10 -7.29 -1.34
C ILE A 108 -2.28 -6.92 -0.12
N MET A 109 -1.64 -5.76 -0.11
CA MET A 109 -0.70 -5.42 0.97
C MET A 109 -1.40 -4.79 2.15
N LEU A 110 -2.14 -3.69 1.94
CA LEU A 110 -2.77 -2.96 3.05
C LEU A 110 -3.86 -3.79 3.74
N ASP A 111 -4.69 -4.52 2.99
CA ASP A 111 -5.73 -5.37 3.59
C ASP A 111 -5.15 -6.52 4.43
N LYS A 112 -4.02 -7.12 4.01
CA LYS A 112 -3.34 -8.13 4.82
C LYS A 112 -2.69 -7.50 6.06
N PHE A 113 -2.15 -6.30 5.92
CA PHE A 113 -1.53 -5.58 7.02
C PHE A 113 -2.57 -5.23 8.11
N VAL A 114 -3.71 -4.65 7.73
CA VAL A 114 -4.81 -4.37 8.65
C VAL A 114 -5.27 -5.64 9.38
N LYS A 115 -5.54 -6.73 8.66
CA LYS A 115 -5.93 -8.01 9.29
C LYS A 115 -4.89 -8.55 10.28
N THR A 116 -3.61 -8.33 9.98
CA THR A 116 -2.51 -8.74 10.86
C THR A 116 -2.51 -7.91 12.14
N LEU A 117 -2.70 -6.59 12.02
CA LEU A 117 -2.79 -5.67 13.15
C LEU A 117 -4.02 -5.95 14.03
N GLU A 118 -5.18 -6.20 13.42
CA GLU A 118 -6.41 -6.60 14.12
C GLU A 118 -6.18 -7.91 14.90
N SER A 119 -5.56 -8.90 14.27
CA SER A 119 -5.24 -10.18 14.92
C SER A 119 -4.26 -10.01 16.08
N GLN A 120 -3.30 -9.09 15.96
CA GLN A 120 -2.38 -8.75 17.05
C GLN A 120 -3.13 -8.06 18.19
N PHE A 121 -3.98 -7.08 17.88
CA PHE A 121 -4.79 -6.37 18.87
C PHE A 121 -5.66 -7.34 19.69
N ILE A 122 -6.32 -8.30 19.03
CA ILE A 122 -7.13 -9.33 19.71
C ILE A 122 -6.27 -10.20 20.64
N LYS A 123 -5.03 -10.54 20.27
CA LYS A 123 -4.15 -11.43 21.04
C LYS A 123 -3.46 -10.73 22.21
N THR A 124 -2.90 -9.54 22.01
CA THR A 124 -2.07 -8.83 22.99
C THR A 124 -2.81 -7.77 23.78
N GLY A 125 -4.03 -7.41 23.35
CA GLY A 125 -4.76 -6.26 23.85
C GLY A 125 -4.14 -4.93 23.38
N GLY A 126 -4.85 -3.84 23.64
CA GLY A 126 -4.40 -2.50 23.28
C GLY A 126 -3.24 -2.00 24.15
N TYR A 127 -2.46 -1.05 23.62
CA TYR A 127 -1.39 -0.39 24.38
C TYR A 127 -1.91 0.23 25.69
N GLY A 128 -3.05 0.93 25.64
CA GLY A 128 -3.69 1.52 26.80
C GLY A 128 -4.18 0.49 27.83
N GLU A 129 -4.68 -0.65 27.40
CA GLU A 129 -5.09 -1.75 28.28
C GLU A 129 -3.88 -2.33 29.02
N ASN A 130 -2.77 -2.52 28.32
CA ASN A 130 -1.54 -3.03 28.90
C ASN A 130 -0.91 -2.05 29.90
N LEU A 131 -0.93 -0.75 29.62
CA LEU A 131 -0.51 0.27 30.59
C LEU A 131 -1.42 0.28 31.83
N THR A 132 -2.72 0.11 31.65
CA THR A 132 -3.68 0.07 32.75
C THR A 132 -3.44 -1.13 33.64
N LYS A 133 -3.21 -2.33 33.06
CA LYS A 133 -2.82 -3.54 33.79
C LYS A 133 -1.53 -3.31 34.61
N LYS A 134 -0.47 -2.81 33.98
CA LYS A 134 0.81 -2.51 34.67
C LYS A 134 0.64 -1.52 35.83
N ARG A 135 -0.21 -0.50 35.66
CA ARG A 135 -0.51 0.49 36.72
C ARG A 135 -1.23 -0.15 37.91
N LEU A 136 -2.17 -1.05 37.66
CA LEU A 136 -2.89 -1.78 38.71
C LEU A 136 -1.96 -2.74 39.47
N ASP A 137 -1.08 -3.46 38.76
CA ASP A 137 -0.11 -4.36 39.39
C ASP A 137 0.89 -3.60 40.27
N PHE A 138 1.35 -2.42 39.83
CA PHE A 138 2.21 -1.56 40.64
C PHE A 138 1.52 -1.09 41.93
N ARG A 139 0.20 -0.78 41.86
CA ARG A 139 -0.58 -0.41 43.06
C ARG A 139 -0.74 -1.59 44.02
N ARG A 140 -0.99 -2.80 43.50
CA ARG A 140 -1.11 -4.03 44.30
C ARG A 140 0.18 -4.40 45.02
N LYS A 141 1.35 -4.17 44.41
CA LYS A 141 2.67 -4.44 45.03
C LYS A 141 3.07 -3.44 46.11
N LYS A 142 2.39 -2.29 46.20
CA LYS A 142 2.69 -1.23 47.16
C LYS A 142 1.79 -1.26 48.40
N GLN A 143 0.78 -2.13 48.39
CA GLN A 143 0.01 -2.55 49.57
C GLN A 143 0.61 -3.86 50.10
#